data_AF-A0A9X3F2B2-F1
#
_entry.id   AF-A0A9X3F2B2-F1
#
_cell.length_a   1.000
_cell.length_b   1.000
_cell.length_c   1.000
_cell.angle_alpha   90.00
_cell.angle_beta   90.00
_cell.angle_gamma   90.00
#
_symmetry.space_group_name_H-M   'P 1'
#
loop_
_entity.id
_entity.type
_entity.pdbx_description
1 polymer ?
#
loop_
_entity_poly.entity_id
_entity_poly.type
_entity_poly.pdbx_seq_one_letter_code
_entity_poly.pdbx_strand_id
1 'polypeptide(L)'
;MVVDADVPSRWRRHGRIMHVLSMVAGGLCVLLVVHPSLGYAPRGSVIAGADLRWEIMEIVWWLFLAMGATASVVVALLPSATPRPLWYVVPYMLGAVVAYKMLPIIDRYY
;
A
#
# COMPACT_ATOMS: atom_id res chain seq x y z
N MET A 1 -35.55 9.83 -6.59
CA MET A 1 -34.32 9.08 -6.23
C MET A 1 -33.35 9.24 -7.40
N VAL A 2 -32.41 10.18 -7.30
CA VAL A 2 -31.30 10.28 -8.26
C VAL A 2 -30.35 9.15 -7.90
N VAL A 3 -30.31 8.11 -8.72
CA VAL A 3 -29.29 7.06 -8.56
C VAL A 3 -27.97 7.71 -8.94
N ASP A 4 -27.12 7.98 -7.93
CA ASP A 4 -25.79 8.57 -8.08
C ASP A 4 -24.96 7.75 -9.08
N ALA A 5 -24.98 8.15 -10.35
CA ALA A 5 -24.17 7.57 -11.42
C ALA A 5 -22.66 7.63 -11.12
N ASP A 6 -22.27 8.42 -10.12
CA ASP A 6 -20.90 8.59 -9.66
C ASP A 6 -20.39 7.43 -8.78
N VAL A 7 -21.26 6.69 -8.06
CA VAL A 7 -20.82 5.60 -7.15
C VAL A 7 -20.16 4.43 -7.91
N PRO A 8 -20.75 3.90 -9.01
CA PRO A 8 -20.08 2.87 -9.81
C PRO A 8 -18.79 3.38 -10.47
N SER A 9 -18.74 4.69 -10.80
CA SER A 9 -17.54 5.30 -11.40
C SER A 9 -16.40 5.41 -10.39
N ARG A 10 -16.71 5.73 -9.13
CA ARG A 10 -15.76 5.85 -8.01
C ARG A 10 -15.06 4.54 -7.72
N TRP A 11 -15.80 3.46 -7.52
CA TRP A 11 -15.24 2.15 -7.21
C TRP A 11 -14.41 1.58 -8.37
N ARG A 12 -14.83 1.79 -9.62
CA ARG A 12 -14.02 1.42 -10.79
C ARG A 12 -12.69 2.18 -10.88
N ARG A 13 -12.66 3.44 -10.45
CA ARG A 13 -11.43 4.23 -10.39
C ARG A 13 -10.54 3.81 -9.22
N HIS A 14 -11.13 3.61 -8.04
CA HIS A 14 -10.41 3.08 -6.89
C HIS A 14 -9.74 1.74 -7.20
N GLY A 15 -10.48 0.80 -7.81
CA GLY A 15 -9.94 -0.49 -8.25
C GLY A 15 -8.78 -0.35 -9.24
N ARG A 16 -8.85 0.60 -10.19
CA ARG A 16 -7.73 0.87 -11.10
C ARG A 16 -6.48 1.37 -10.37
N ILE A 17 -6.63 2.29 -9.42
CA ILE A 17 -5.49 2.81 -8.65
C ILE A 17 -4.90 1.69 -7.79
N MET A 18 -5.74 0.90 -7.12
CA MET A 18 -5.30 -0.26 -6.34
C MET A 18 -4.55 -1.29 -7.19
N HIS A 19 -5.01 -1.51 -8.43
CA HIS A 19 -4.33 -2.39 -9.39
C HIS A 19 -2.94 -1.86 -9.75
N VAL A 20 -2.83 -0.57 -10.08
CA VAL A 20 -1.52 0.07 -10.36
C VAL A 20 -0.60 -0.04 -9.15
N LEU A 21 -1.09 0.26 -7.94
CA LEU A 21 -0.30 0.15 -6.72
C LEU A 21 0.13 -1.30 -6.43
N SER A 22 -0.73 -2.29 -6.71
CA SER A 22 -0.35 -3.71 -6.58
C SER A 22 0.71 -4.12 -7.60
N MET A 23 0.68 -3.58 -8.83
CA MET A 23 1.73 -3.81 -9.82
C MET A 23 3.05 -3.20 -9.39
N VAL A 24 3.03 -2.01 -8.78
CA VAL A 24 4.23 -1.37 -8.22
C VAL A 24 4.80 -2.21 -7.07
N ALA A 25 3.96 -2.62 -6.11
CA ALA A 25 4.38 -3.48 -5.01
C ALA A 25 4.95 -4.83 -5.51
N GLY A 26 4.26 -5.48 -6.46
CA GLY A 26 4.74 -6.70 -7.10
C GLY A 26 6.04 -6.50 -7.87
N GLY A 27 6.20 -5.37 -8.57
CA GLY A 27 7.44 -5.02 -9.25
C GLY A 27 8.62 -4.85 -8.29
N LEU A 28 8.40 -4.21 -7.13
CA LEU A 28 9.41 -4.13 -6.07
C LEU A 28 9.80 -5.52 -5.56
N CYS A 29 8.82 -6.40 -5.33
CA CYS A 29 9.08 -7.79 -4.93
C CYS A 29 9.90 -8.56 -6.00
N VAL A 30 9.57 -8.39 -7.28
CA VAL A 30 10.34 -8.98 -8.38
C VAL A 30 11.78 -8.45 -8.38
N LEU A 31 11.98 -7.15 -8.18
CA LEU A 31 13.32 -6.56 -8.09
C LEU A 31 14.14 -7.14 -6.93
N LEU A 32 13.53 -7.38 -5.77
CA LEU A 32 14.19 -8.04 -4.63
C LEU A 32 14.68 -9.44 -4.98
N VAL A 33 13.88 -10.21 -5.74
CA VAL A 33 14.24 -11.58 -6.12
C VAL A 33 15.33 -11.60 -7.18
N VAL A 34 15.21 -10.75 -8.21
CA VAL A 34 16.11 -10.75 -9.37
C VAL A 34 17.45 -10.10 -9.06
N HIS A 35 17.50 -9.11 -8.15
CA HIS A 35 18.73 -8.42 -7.86
C HIS A 35 19.54 -9.14 -6.77
N PRO A 36 20.78 -9.59 -7.06
CA PRO A 36 21.56 -10.44 -6.17
C PRO A 36 22.03 -9.76 -4.88
N SER A 37 21.97 -8.43 -4.81
CA SER A 37 22.39 -7.65 -3.64
C SER A 37 21.26 -6.97 -2.88
N LEU A 38 20.01 -7.03 -3.37
CA LEU A 38 18.87 -6.44 -2.67
C LEU A 38 18.29 -7.46 -1.69
N GLY A 39 17.85 -6.96 -0.53
CA GLY A 39 17.26 -7.81 0.52
C GLY A 39 18.25 -8.61 1.36
N TYR A 40 19.56 -8.41 1.21
CA TYR A 40 20.54 -8.95 2.17
C TYR A 40 20.83 -7.96 3.29
N ALA A 41 20.98 -8.48 4.50
CA ALA A 41 21.36 -7.68 5.65
C ALA A 41 22.74 -7.02 5.46
N PRO A 42 22.89 -5.72 5.82
CA PRO A 42 24.16 -5.02 5.71
C PRO A 42 25.28 -5.69 6.50
N ARG A 43 26.52 -5.62 5.98
CA ARG A 43 27.72 -6.22 6.63
C ARG A 43 28.03 -5.67 8.03
N GLY A 44 27.48 -4.51 8.40
CA GLY A 44 27.62 -3.92 9.73
C GLY A 44 26.51 -4.28 10.71
N SER A 45 25.58 -5.17 10.34
CA SER A 45 24.47 -5.60 11.21
C SER A 45 24.77 -6.91 11.93
N VAL A 46 24.10 -7.16 13.05
CA VAL A 46 24.22 -8.42 13.83
C VAL A 46 23.82 -9.65 13.00
N ILE A 47 22.96 -9.44 12.00
CA ILE A 47 22.45 -10.48 11.07
C ILE A 47 23.13 -10.41 9.69
N ALA A 48 24.36 -9.90 9.62
CA ALA A 48 25.08 -9.70 8.36
C ALA A 48 25.05 -10.94 7.44
N GLY A 49 24.63 -10.75 6.19
CA GLY A 49 24.52 -11.83 5.20
C GLY A 49 23.25 -12.67 5.27
N ALA A 50 22.34 -12.40 6.23
CA ALA A 50 21.01 -13.00 6.22
C ALA A 50 20.22 -12.57 4.96
N ASP A 51 19.53 -13.53 4.36
CA ASP A 51 18.56 -13.27 3.30
C ASP A 51 17.26 -12.79 3.95
N LEU A 52 16.91 -11.52 3.74
CA LEU A 52 15.71 -10.86 4.26
C LEU A 52 14.66 -10.62 3.17
N ARG A 53 14.85 -11.20 1.97
CA ARG A 53 13.98 -10.89 0.83
C ARG A 53 12.53 -11.25 1.12
N TRP A 54 12.30 -12.40 1.74
CA TRP A 54 10.95 -12.88 2.02
C TRP A 54 10.24 -11.98 3.04
N GLU A 55 10.96 -11.58 4.09
CA GLU A 55 10.50 -10.68 5.13
C GLU A 55 10.19 -9.31 4.55
N ILE A 56 11.07 -8.76 3.71
CA ILE A 56 10.82 -7.46 3.05
C ILE A 56 9.61 -7.56 2.11
N MET A 57 9.48 -8.65 1.36
CA MET A 57 8.30 -8.89 0.51
C MET A 57 7.01 -8.94 1.34
N GLU A 58 7.04 -9.63 2.48
CA GLU A 58 5.90 -9.72 3.39
C GLU A 58 5.54 -8.34 3.97
N ILE A 59 6.54 -7.57 4.42
CA ILE A 59 6.35 -6.19 4.91
C ILE A 59 5.74 -5.30 3.83
N VAL A 60 6.24 -5.37 2.59
CA VAL A 60 5.69 -4.60 1.46
C VAL A 60 4.20 -4.92 1.26
N TRP A 61 3.81 -6.19 1.31
CA TRP A 61 2.42 -6.59 1.19
C TRP A 61 1.56 -6.16 2.37
N TRP A 62 2.06 -6.25 3.61
CA TRP A 62 1.35 -5.75 4.79
C TRP A 62 1.10 -4.24 4.72
N LEU A 63 2.10 -3.46 4.29
CA LEU A 63 1.95 -2.02 4.11
C LEU A 63 0.96 -1.68 2.99
N PHE A 64 1.01 -2.41 1.88
CA PHE A 64 0.04 -2.27 0.79
C PHE A 64 -1.39 -2.57 1.26
N LEU A 65 -1.59 -3.65 2.03
CA LEU A 65 -2.90 -4.02 2.58
C LEU A 65 -3.41 -2.97 3.57
N ALA A 66 -2.57 -2.47 4.48
CA ALA A 66 -2.95 -1.44 5.44
C ALA A 66 -3.38 -0.14 4.72
N MET A 67 -2.63 0.27 3.70
CA MET A 67 -2.97 1.42 2.86
C MET A 67 -4.29 1.16 2.11
N GLY A 68 -4.42 0.02 1.45
CA GLY A 68 -5.57 -0.34 0.63
C GLY A 68 -6.86 -0.45 1.42
N ALA A 69 -6.82 -1.09 2.59
CA ALA A 69 -7.95 -1.19 3.51
C ALA A 69 -8.38 0.20 3.99
N THR A 70 -7.44 1.02 4.45
CA THR A 70 -7.73 2.39 4.89
C THR A 70 -8.33 3.23 3.76
N ALA A 71 -7.71 3.20 2.57
CA ALA A 71 -8.21 3.94 1.42
C ALA A 71 -9.61 3.48 1.01
N SER A 72 -9.90 2.17 1.06
CA SER A 72 -11.23 1.62 0.77
C SER A 72 -12.28 2.14 1.75
N VAL A 73 -11.97 2.14 3.06
CA VAL A 73 -12.85 2.67 4.10
C VAL A 73 -13.12 4.16 3.88
N VAL A 74 -12.08 4.95 3.64
CA VAL A 74 -12.25 6.40 3.41
C VAL A 74 -13.06 6.67 2.13
N VAL A 75 -12.80 5.94 1.04
CA VAL A 75 -13.60 6.04 -0.20
C VAL A 75 -15.08 5.70 0.05
N ALA A 76 -15.37 4.72 0.91
CA ALA A 76 -16.73 4.36 1.26
C ALA A 76 -17.44 5.44 2.07
N LEU A 77 -16.71 6.10 2.99
CA LEU A 77 -17.24 7.12 3.91
C LEU A 77 -17.37 8.52 3.30
N LEU A 78 -16.64 8.82 2.23
CA LEU A 78 -16.69 10.13 1.59
C LEU A 78 -18.10 10.41 0.99
N PRO A 79 -18.70 11.59 1.25
CA PRO A 79 -20.00 11.98 0.68
C PRO A 79 -19.95 12.17 -0.83
N SER A 80 -21.04 11.86 -1.55
CA SER A 80 -21.12 12.01 -3.02
C SER A 80 -20.87 13.44 -3.51
N ALA A 81 -21.22 14.46 -2.70
CA ALA A 81 -20.97 15.87 -2.98
C ALA A 81 -19.50 16.30 -2.87
N THR A 82 -18.59 15.41 -2.47
CA THR A 82 -17.16 15.72 -2.32
C THR A 82 -16.55 16.12 -3.67
N PRO A 83 -15.74 17.19 -3.73
CA PRO A 83 -14.99 17.56 -4.92
C PRO A 83 -14.15 16.39 -5.49
N ARG A 84 -14.24 16.17 -6.81
CA ARG A 84 -13.48 15.14 -7.55
C ARG A 84 -12.01 14.97 -7.11
N PRO A 85 -11.17 16.01 -6.97
CA PRO A 85 -9.77 15.82 -6.55
C PRO A 85 -9.61 15.19 -5.15
N LEU A 86 -10.51 15.51 -4.21
CA LEU A 86 -10.42 15.02 -2.82
C LEU A 86 -10.70 13.52 -2.71
N TRP A 87 -11.44 12.94 -3.65
CA TRP A 87 -11.63 11.48 -3.75
C TRP A 87 -10.34 10.70 -4.01
N TYR A 88 -9.29 11.38 -4.47
CA TYR A 88 -7.99 10.78 -4.74
C TYR A 88 -6.96 11.14 -3.70
N VAL A 89 -6.97 12.39 -3.22
CA VAL A 89 -5.94 12.81 -2.28
C VAL A 89 -6.22 12.23 -0.89
N VAL A 90 -7.46 12.36 -0.40
CA VAL A 90 -7.78 12.04 1.00
C VAL A 90 -7.62 10.56 1.32
N PRO A 91 -8.20 9.60 0.56
CA PRO A 91 -8.11 8.19 0.92
C PRO A 91 -6.69 7.65 0.87
N TYR A 92 -5.92 8.05 -0.13
CA TYR A 92 -4.60 7.51 -0.37
C TYR A 92 -3.53 8.17 0.50
N MET A 93 -3.67 9.46 0.82
CA MET A 93 -2.82 10.11 1.83
C MET A 93 -3.07 9.52 3.22
N LEU A 94 -4.34 9.33 3.61
CA LEU A 94 -4.66 8.67 4.87
C LEU A 94 -4.17 7.22 4.91
N GLY A 95 -4.35 6.47 3.82
CA GLY A 95 -3.81 5.12 3.69
C GLY A 95 -2.29 5.07 3.82
N ALA A 96 -1.58 6.00 3.18
CA ALA A 96 -0.13 6.10 3.29
C ALA A 96 0.33 6.46 4.71
N VAL A 97 -0.37 7.37 5.39
CA VAL A 97 -0.08 7.71 6.80
C VAL A 97 -0.29 6.51 7.70
N VAL A 98 -1.39 5.75 7.53
CA VAL A 98 -1.64 4.53 8.31
C VAL A 98 -0.58 3.48 8.04
N ALA A 99 -0.24 3.22 6.78
CA ALA A 99 0.84 2.29 6.43
C ALA A 99 2.18 2.70 7.07
N TYR A 100 2.55 3.99 7.00
CA TYR A 100 3.75 4.50 7.67
C TYR A 100 3.71 4.28 9.18
N LYS A 101 2.55 4.48 9.83
CA LYS A 101 2.37 4.23 11.26
C LYS A 101 2.36 2.75 11.64
N MET A 102 2.21 1.83 10.68
CA MET A 102 2.37 0.39 10.91
C MET A 102 3.84 -0.04 10.94
N LEU A 103 4.77 0.77 10.42
CA LEU A 103 6.20 0.40 10.41
C LEU A 103 6.77 0.07 11.80
N PRO A 104 6.56 0.87 12.86
CA PRO A 104 7.06 0.52 14.20
C PRO A 104 6.40 -0.72 14.80
N ILE A 105 5.20 -1.06 14.35
CA ILE A 105 4.49 -2.27 14.80
C ILE A 105 5.13 -3.47 14.13
N ILE A 106 5.33 -3.41 12.81
CA ILE A 106 6.02 -4.44 12.04
C ILE A 106 7.44 -4.65 12.59
N ASP A 107 8.19 -3.57 12.83
CA ASP A 107 9.54 -3.59 13.42
C ASP A 107 9.60 -4.23 14.82
N ARG A 108 8.47 -4.30 15.54
CA ARG A 108 8.40 -4.97 16.84
C ARG A 108 8.18 -6.49 16.71
N TYR A 109 7.56 -6.93 15.62
CA TYR A 109 7.18 -8.33 15.40
C TYR A 109 8.17 -9.10 14.51
N TYR A 110 9.03 -8.39 13.77
CA TYR A 110 10.09 -8.91 12.92
C TYR A 110 11.46 -8.48 13.44
#